data_AF-T0TP80-F1
#
_entry.id   AF-T0TP80-F1
#
_cell.length_a   1.000
_cell.length_b   1.000
_cell.length_c   1.000
_cell.angle_alpha   90.00
_cell.angle_beta   90.00
_cell.angle_gamma   90.00
#
_symmetry.space_group_name_H-M   'P 1'
#
loop_
_entity.id
_entity.type
_entity.pdbx_description
1 polymer ?
#
loop_
_entity_poly.entity_id
_entity_poly.type
_entity_poly.pdbx_seq_one_letter_code
_entity_poly.pdbx_strand_id
1 'polypeptide(L)'
;MKMEGIFPSYHMSKKSWISLVLDETLPDETVFKLVARSRSLVAPKHLRKTSEPHYWLIPANLKYYDIGAEFSANKEILWTQKASMQKGDFVAIYITAPTKAIRYLCQVLEANIPNQGYREEESIKALMRIKLLHTFMDKDFNSEILKNFGIKTVRGPRHMTDELVQAMSPYLKGK
;
A
#
# COMPACT_ATOMS: atom_id res chain seq x y z
N MET A 1 26.62 -12.51 2.31
CA MET A 1 27.80 -11.65 2.10
C MET A 1 28.41 -11.32 3.45
N LYS A 2 29.66 -11.71 3.69
CA LYS A 2 30.44 -11.21 4.83
C LYS A 2 31.23 -10.01 4.31
N MET A 3 30.88 -8.81 4.76
CA MET A 3 31.62 -7.59 4.49
C MET A 3 32.49 -7.33 5.71
N GLU A 4 33.76 -7.04 5.51
CA GLU A 4 34.69 -6.71 6.60
C GLU A 4 34.15 -5.49 7.37
N GLY A 5 34.24 -5.51 8.70
CA GLY A 5 33.66 -4.48 9.57
C GLY A 5 32.15 -4.57 9.82
N ILE A 6 31.42 -5.51 9.19
CA ILE A 6 29.98 -5.74 9.45
C ILE A 6 29.75 -7.15 10.01
N PHE A 7 29.14 -7.21 11.20
CA PHE A 7 28.90 -8.44 11.93
C PHE A 7 27.41 -8.67 12.22
N PRO A 8 26.98 -9.92 12.46
CA PRO A 8 25.67 -10.19 13.04
C PRO A 8 25.51 -9.47 14.37
N SER A 9 24.31 -9.00 14.69
CA SER A 9 24.06 -8.31 15.95
C SER A 9 24.45 -9.15 17.17
N TYR A 10 25.16 -8.51 18.11
CA TYR A 10 25.64 -9.14 19.33
C TYR A 10 24.52 -9.39 20.36
N HIS A 11 23.64 -8.40 20.61
CA HIS A 11 22.53 -8.51 21.58
C HIS A 11 21.12 -8.60 20.98
N MET A 12 20.96 -8.20 19.72
CA MET A 12 19.64 -8.07 19.08
C MET A 12 19.33 -9.23 18.13
N SER A 13 18.09 -9.24 17.60
CA SER A 13 17.68 -10.19 16.56
C SER A 13 18.60 -10.11 15.34
N LYS A 14 19.34 -11.19 15.08
CA LYS A 14 20.24 -11.36 13.92
C LYS A 14 19.51 -11.33 12.57
N LYS A 15 18.17 -11.32 12.56
CA LYS A 15 17.34 -11.19 11.34
C LYS A 15 17.19 -9.75 10.88
N SER A 16 17.33 -8.77 11.79
CA SER A 16 16.97 -7.36 11.52
C SER A 16 18.05 -6.37 11.93
N TRP A 17 19.08 -6.83 12.64
CA TRP A 17 20.11 -5.99 13.22
C TRP A 17 21.50 -6.49 12.83
N ILE A 18 22.40 -5.52 12.61
CA ILE A 18 23.82 -5.73 12.34
C ILE A 18 24.64 -4.89 13.33
N SER A 19 25.88 -5.29 13.57
CA SER A 19 26.87 -4.53 14.31
C SER A 19 27.94 -4.02 13.35
N LEU A 20 28.32 -2.75 13.46
CA LEU A 20 29.39 -2.14 12.68
C LEU A 20 30.57 -1.86 13.60
N VAL A 21 31.78 -2.16 13.14
CA VAL A 21 33.01 -1.76 13.83
C VAL A 21 33.49 -0.44 13.21
N LEU A 22 33.85 0.52 14.05
CA LEU A 22 34.32 1.86 13.66
C LEU A 22 35.84 1.94 13.86
N ASP A 23 36.58 1.08 13.18
CA ASP A 23 38.04 0.93 13.22
C ASP A 23 38.68 1.26 11.86
N GLU A 24 38.03 2.12 11.07
CA GLU A 24 38.41 2.49 9.69
C GLU A 24 38.30 1.36 8.65
N THR A 25 37.86 0.15 9.02
CA THR A 25 37.58 -0.94 8.07
C THR A 25 36.45 -0.58 7.09
N LEU A 26 35.53 0.30 7.48
CA LEU A 26 34.41 0.74 6.66
C LEU A 26 34.59 2.20 6.22
N PRO A 27 34.48 2.50 4.91
CA PRO A 27 34.41 3.89 4.45
C PRO A 27 33.20 4.61 5.05
N ASP A 28 33.38 5.89 5.39
CA ASP A 28 32.32 6.75 5.92
C ASP A 28 31.05 6.72 5.07
N GLU A 29 31.17 6.74 3.75
CA GLU A 29 30.03 6.67 2.83
C GLU A 29 29.18 5.41 3.07
N THR A 30 29.81 4.27 3.37
CA THR A 30 29.12 3.01 3.68
C THR A 30 28.42 3.09 5.02
N VAL A 31 29.08 3.66 6.04
CA VAL A 31 28.50 3.86 7.37
C VAL A 31 27.27 4.77 7.27
N PHE A 32 27.38 5.91 6.57
CA PHE A 32 26.26 6.83 6.37
C PHE A 32 25.10 6.19 5.59
N LYS A 33 25.37 5.40 4.54
CA LYS A 33 24.33 4.63 3.83
C LYS A 33 23.59 3.66 4.75
N LEU A 34 24.30 2.94 5.61
CA LEU A 34 23.71 1.99 6.56
C LEU A 34 22.88 2.70 7.64
N VAL A 35 23.36 3.83 8.16
CA VAL A 35 22.62 4.66 9.12
C VAL A 35 21.34 5.24 8.48
N ALA A 36 21.44 5.77 7.26
CA ALA A 36 20.29 6.28 6.52
C ALA A 36 19.23 5.19 6.29
N ARG A 37 19.67 3.99 5.86
CA ARG A 37 18.78 2.84 5.69
C ARG A 37 18.13 2.43 7.01
N SER A 38 18.90 2.32 8.10
CA SER A 38 18.36 2.01 9.44
C SER A 38 17.29 3.02 9.86
N ARG A 39 17.59 4.32 9.73
CA ARG A 39 16.63 5.40 10.01
C ARG A 39 15.37 5.28 9.17
N SER A 40 15.45 4.97 7.88
CA SER A 40 14.26 4.79 7.02
C SER A 40 13.36 3.62 7.46
N LEU A 41 13.96 2.55 8.00
CA LEU A 41 13.23 1.37 8.47
C LEU A 41 12.49 1.61 9.79
N VAL A 42 13.04 2.45 10.67
CA VAL A 42 12.48 2.75 11.99
C VAL A 42 11.80 4.12 12.07
N ALA A 43 11.86 4.93 11.01
CA ALA A 43 11.25 6.25 10.97
C ALA A 43 9.75 6.14 11.30
N PRO A 44 9.26 6.93 12.27
CA PRO A 44 7.83 7.05 12.52
C PRO A 44 7.09 7.38 11.22
N LYS A 45 5.90 6.80 11.03
CA LYS A 45 5.13 6.96 9.77
C LYS A 45 4.91 8.42 9.35
N HIS A 46 4.95 9.38 10.28
CA HIS A 46 4.82 10.82 10.03
C HIS A 46 6.10 11.51 9.53
N LEU A 47 7.25 10.86 9.61
CA LEU A 47 8.55 11.32 9.08
C LEU A 47 8.92 10.66 7.75
N ARG A 48 8.14 9.67 7.28
CA ARG A 48 8.14 9.30 5.85
C ARG A 48 7.68 10.54 5.10
N LYS A 49 8.41 10.95 4.05
CA LYS A 49 8.15 12.17 3.26
C LYS A 49 6.64 12.43 3.18
N THR A 50 6.19 13.46 3.89
CA THR A 50 4.80 13.92 3.93
C THR A 50 4.23 14.32 2.57
N SER A 51 5.08 14.34 1.54
CA SER A 51 4.75 14.69 0.16
C SER A 51 4.50 13.49 -0.76
N GLU A 52 4.78 12.25 -0.33
CA GLU A 52 4.57 11.08 -1.19
C GLU A 52 3.21 10.45 -0.89
N PRO A 53 2.37 10.20 -1.92
CA PRO A 53 1.05 9.62 -1.72
C PRO A 53 1.16 8.21 -1.14
N HIS A 54 0.22 7.83 -0.27
CA HIS A 54 0.16 6.46 0.21
C HIS A 54 -0.53 5.55 -0.80
N TYR A 55 -0.07 4.30 -0.86
CA TYR A 55 -0.63 3.26 -1.73
C TYR A 55 -1.34 2.22 -0.87
N TRP A 56 -2.65 2.11 -1.06
CA TRP A 56 -3.54 1.28 -0.27
C TRP A 56 -4.09 0.12 -1.11
N LEU A 57 -4.19 -1.05 -0.49
CA LEU A 57 -4.89 -2.22 -1.00
C LEU A 57 -6.09 -2.49 -0.09
N ILE A 58 -7.29 -2.49 -0.65
CA ILE A 58 -8.53 -2.73 0.09
C ILE A 58 -9.32 -3.89 -0.51
N PRO A 59 -9.96 -4.75 0.32
CA PRO A 59 -10.84 -5.80 -0.18
C PRO A 59 -12.23 -5.25 -0.52
N ALA A 60 -12.84 -5.80 -1.57
CA ALA A 60 -14.24 -5.60 -1.92
C ALA A 60 -14.90 -6.96 -2.20
N ASN A 61 -16.07 -7.19 -1.60
CA ASN A 61 -16.82 -8.43 -1.77
C ASN A 61 -18.08 -8.18 -2.61
N LEU A 62 -18.10 -8.72 -3.83
CA LEU A 62 -19.19 -8.52 -4.79
C LEU A 62 -20.53 -9.07 -4.33
N LYS A 63 -20.57 -9.95 -3.31
CA LYS A 63 -21.84 -10.41 -2.72
C LYS A 63 -22.63 -9.30 -2.04
N TYR A 64 -21.93 -8.30 -1.50
CA TYR A 64 -22.54 -7.21 -0.74
C TYR A 64 -22.57 -5.91 -1.53
N TYR A 65 -21.74 -5.79 -2.57
CA TYR A 65 -21.54 -4.52 -3.24
C TYR A 65 -21.03 -4.68 -4.67
N ASP A 66 -21.85 -4.28 -5.64
CA ASP A 66 -21.50 -4.30 -7.06
C ASP A 66 -20.79 -3.02 -7.48
N ILE A 67 -19.49 -2.98 -7.20
CA ILE A 67 -18.60 -1.92 -7.67
C ILE A 67 -18.51 -1.84 -9.20
N GLY A 68 -18.76 -2.94 -9.92
CA GLY A 68 -18.68 -2.97 -11.38
C GLY A 68 -19.78 -2.13 -12.03
N ALA A 69 -21.00 -2.24 -11.50
CA ALA A 69 -22.12 -1.40 -11.93
C ALA A 69 -21.84 0.09 -11.67
N GLU A 70 -21.32 0.44 -10.49
CA GLU A 70 -21.02 1.84 -10.17
C GLU A 70 -19.94 2.44 -11.08
N PHE A 71 -18.83 1.73 -11.32
CA PHE A 71 -17.77 2.22 -12.21
C PHE A 71 -18.17 2.22 -13.69
N SER A 72 -19.14 1.40 -14.09
CA SER A 72 -19.70 1.45 -15.44
C SER A 72 -20.55 2.71 -15.64
N ALA A 73 -21.22 3.20 -14.59
CA ALA A 73 -22.02 4.42 -14.64
C ALA A 73 -21.19 5.69 -14.42
N ASN A 74 -20.21 5.66 -13.52
CA ASN A 74 -19.45 6.83 -13.11
C ASN A 74 -17.96 6.50 -12.91
N LYS A 75 -17.07 7.35 -13.44
CA LYS A 75 -15.62 7.22 -13.17
C LYS A 75 -15.24 7.63 -11.76
N GLU A 76 -16.13 8.30 -11.03
CA GLU A 76 -15.93 8.79 -9.68
C GLU A 76 -17.08 8.33 -8.79
N ILE A 77 -16.76 7.67 -7.67
CA ILE A 77 -17.75 7.06 -6.78
C ILE A 77 -17.45 7.39 -5.32
N LEU A 78 -18.47 7.29 -4.47
CA LEU A 78 -18.32 7.39 -3.02
C LEU A 78 -18.07 6.01 -2.42
N TRP A 79 -16.91 5.85 -1.79
CA TRP A 79 -16.46 4.60 -1.20
C TRP A 79 -16.38 4.68 0.32
N THR A 80 -16.64 3.57 1.01
CA THR A 80 -16.53 3.47 2.47
C THR A 80 -15.08 3.60 2.95
N GLN A 81 -14.79 4.62 3.76
CA GLN A 81 -13.44 4.88 4.25
C GLN A 81 -13.16 4.14 5.57
N LYS A 82 -12.55 2.94 5.48
CA LYS A 82 -12.22 2.10 6.65
C LYS A 82 -10.79 2.28 7.21
N ALA A 83 -10.01 3.21 6.67
CA ALA A 83 -8.68 3.56 7.18
C ALA A 83 -8.36 5.04 6.95
N SER A 84 -7.21 5.49 7.42
CA SER A 84 -6.75 6.88 7.34
C SER A 84 -6.20 7.25 5.95
N MET A 85 -6.97 6.97 4.90
CA MET A 85 -6.68 7.40 3.52
C MET A 85 -6.84 8.92 3.41
N GLN A 86 -6.01 9.57 2.58
CA GLN A 86 -6.00 11.01 2.38
C GLN A 86 -6.17 11.36 0.91
N LYS A 87 -6.57 12.60 0.62
CA LYS A 87 -6.59 13.13 -0.75
C LYS A 87 -5.21 13.00 -1.39
N GLY A 88 -5.17 12.47 -2.60
CA GLY A 88 -3.94 12.19 -3.34
C GLY A 88 -3.42 10.76 -3.19
N ASP A 89 -3.90 10.00 -2.19
CA ASP A 89 -3.57 8.58 -2.05
C ASP A 89 -4.08 7.76 -3.23
N PHE A 90 -3.47 6.60 -3.44
CA PHE A 90 -3.91 5.61 -4.44
C PHE A 90 -4.48 4.38 -3.77
N VAL A 91 -5.53 3.82 -4.35
CA VAL A 91 -6.27 2.68 -3.82
C VAL A 91 -6.41 1.62 -4.90
N ALA A 92 -5.79 0.46 -4.68
CA ALA A 92 -6.10 -0.76 -5.43
C ALA A 92 -7.21 -1.52 -4.73
N ILE A 93 -8.24 -1.90 -5.49
CA ILE A 93 -9.39 -2.64 -5.00
C ILE A 93 -9.25 -4.10 -5.41
N TYR A 94 -9.07 -4.95 -4.39
CA TYR A 94 -9.00 -6.39 -4.50
C TYR A 94 -10.38 -7.01 -4.38
N ILE A 95 -10.86 -7.60 -5.46
CA ILE A 95 -12.10 -8.36 -5.46
C ILE A 95 -11.86 -9.70 -4.77
N THR A 96 -12.62 -9.99 -3.72
CA THR A 96 -12.50 -11.24 -2.96
C THR A 96 -12.99 -12.45 -3.77
N ALA A 97 -13.15 -13.62 -3.14
CA ALA A 97 -13.66 -14.80 -3.82
C ALA A 97 -15.01 -14.52 -4.52
N PRO A 98 -15.25 -15.07 -5.72
CA PRO A 98 -14.41 -16.06 -6.42
C PRO A 98 -13.23 -15.46 -7.20
N THR A 99 -13.27 -14.18 -7.57
CA THR A 99 -12.27 -13.53 -8.43
C THR A 99 -10.86 -13.55 -7.87
N LYS A 100 -10.68 -13.16 -6.59
CA LYS A 100 -9.37 -13.13 -5.91
C LYS A 100 -8.28 -12.38 -6.70
N ALA A 101 -8.58 -11.15 -7.14
CA ALA A 101 -7.66 -10.33 -7.93
C ALA A 101 -7.86 -8.84 -7.68
N ILE A 102 -6.82 -8.03 -7.90
CA ILE A 102 -6.99 -6.58 -8.00
C ILE A 102 -7.63 -6.27 -9.34
N ARG A 103 -8.77 -5.55 -9.31
CA ARG A 103 -9.51 -5.19 -10.52
C ARG A 103 -9.47 -3.70 -10.82
N TYR A 104 -9.41 -2.85 -9.80
CA TYR A 104 -9.46 -1.40 -9.99
C TYR A 104 -8.30 -0.73 -9.30
N LEU A 105 -7.73 0.27 -9.97
CA LEU A 105 -6.81 1.23 -9.40
C LEU A 105 -7.47 2.60 -9.43
N CYS A 106 -7.46 3.27 -8.28
CA CYS A 106 -8.15 4.54 -8.08
C CYS A 106 -7.25 5.58 -7.43
N GLN A 107 -7.59 6.85 -7.61
CA GLN A 107 -7.04 7.97 -6.84
C GLN A 107 -8.09 8.50 -5.87
N VAL A 108 -7.69 8.79 -4.63
CA VAL A 108 -8.55 9.46 -3.65
C VAL A 108 -8.60 10.96 -3.96
N LEU A 109 -9.78 11.46 -4.31
CA LEU A 109 -10.02 12.88 -4.61
C LEU A 109 -10.38 13.68 -3.35
N GLU A 110 -11.06 13.03 -2.42
CA GLU A 110 -11.55 13.62 -1.17
C GLU A 110 -11.70 12.52 -0.12
N ALA A 111 -11.39 12.84 1.13
CA ALA A 111 -11.43 11.90 2.25
C ALA A 111 -12.19 12.53 3.43
N ASN A 112 -12.63 11.68 4.36
CA ASN A 112 -13.35 12.05 5.57
C ASN A 112 -14.71 12.71 5.32
N ILE A 113 -15.40 12.31 4.24
CA ILE A 113 -16.76 12.77 3.93
C ILE A 113 -17.71 12.08 4.91
N PRO A 114 -18.54 12.79 5.69
CA PRO A 114 -19.52 12.15 6.57
C PRO A 114 -20.52 11.29 5.78
N ASN A 115 -20.86 10.09 6.28
CA ASN A 115 -21.75 9.17 5.56
C ASN A 115 -23.17 9.72 5.38
N GLN A 116 -23.73 10.43 6.37
CA GLN A 116 -25.05 11.09 6.32
C GLN A 116 -26.19 10.22 5.72
N GLY A 117 -26.17 8.91 6.01
CA GLY A 117 -27.19 7.96 5.53
C GLY A 117 -27.00 7.47 4.09
N TYR A 118 -25.93 7.87 3.39
CA TYR A 118 -25.63 7.37 2.04
C TYR A 118 -25.40 5.85 2.02
N ARG A 119 -24.72 5.33 3.04
CA ARG A 119 -24.66 3.89 3.34
C ARG A 119 -25.54 3.60 4.54
N GLU A 120 -26.39 2.59 4.40
CA GLU A 120 -27.34 2.17 5.46
C GLU A 120 -26.64 1.52 6.66
N GLU A 121 -25.42 0.99 6.49
CA GLU A 121 -24.69 0.33 7.57
C GLU A 121 -24.18 1.36 8.60
N GLU A 122 -24.73 1.33 9.82
CA GLU A 122 -24.42 2.28 10.92
C GLU A 122 -22.94 2.32 11.29
N SER A 123 -22.20 1.22 11.07
CA SER A 123 -20.76 1.15 11.34
C SER A 123 -19.95 2.09 10.44
N ILE A 124 -20.53 2.51 9.31
CA ILE A 124 -19.91 3.37 8.31
C ILE A 124 -20.10 4.84 8.70
N LYS A 125 -19.05 5.41 9.30
CA LYS A 125 -19.03 6.82 9.73
C LYS A 125 -18.60 7.78 8.61
N ALA A 126 -17.67 7.34 7.77
CA ALA A 126 -17.03 8.19 6.78
C ALA A 126 -16.88 7.49 5.42
N LEU A 127 -16.90 8.32 4.38
CA LEU A 127 -16.73 7.99 2.98
C LEU A 127 -15.53 8.75 2.43
N MET A 128 -15.05 8.29 1.27
CA MET A 128 -14.07 8.97 0.45
C MET A 128 -14.57 8.98 -0.99
N ARG A 129 -14.24 10.04 -1.73
CA ARG A 129 -14.47 10.10 -3.17
C ARG A 129 -13.25 9.53 -3.88
N ILE A 130 -13.45 8.50 -4.68
CA ILE A 130 -12.38 7.87 -5.45
C ILE A 130 -12.67 7.96 -6.94
N LYS A 131 -11.61 8.16 -7.72
CA LYS A 131 -11.62 8.21 -9.18
C LYS A 131 -10.93 7.00 -9.76
N LEU A 132 -11.61 6.28 -10.65
CA LEU A 132 -11.04 5.17 -11.40
C LEU A 132 -9.93 5.67 -12.33
N LEU A 133 -8.75 5.09 -12.21
CA LEU A 133 -7.60 5.31 -13.09
C LEU A 133 -7.45 4.18 -14.10
N HIS A 134 -7.62 2.94 -13.64
CA HIS A 134 -7.41 1.76 -14.46
C HIS A 134 -8.26 0.57 -13.99
N THR A 135 -8.68 -0.24 -14.96
CA THR A 135 -9.34 -1.52 -14.73
C THR A 135 -8.45 -2.64 -15.27
N PHE A 136 -8.03 -3.53 -14.39
CA PHE A 136 -7.21 -4.70 -14.72
C PHE A 136 -8.08 -5.90 -15.09
N MET A 137 -7.51 -6.80 -15.89
CA MET A 137 -8.05 -8.15 -16.03
C MET A 137 -7.75 -8.96 -14.77
N ASP A 138 -8.62 -9.91 -14.45
CA ASP A 138 -8.49 -10.75 -13.25
C ASP A 138 -7.16 -11.55 -13.20
N LYS A 139 -6.51 -11.74 -14.35
CA LYS A 139 -5.20 -12.42 -14.46
C LYS A 139 -3.99 -11.51 -14.21
N ASP A 140 -4.13 -10.20 -14.27
CA ASP A 140 -2.98 -9.27 -14.22
C ASP A 140 -2.39 -9.20 -12.80
N PHE A 141 -3.26 -9.15 -11.79
CA PHE A 141 -2.89 -9.07 -10.37
C PHE A 141 -3.75 -10.02 -9.52
N ASN A 142 -3.76 -11.30 -9.90
CA ASN A 142 -4.45 -12.36 -9.16
C ASN A 142 -3.75 -12.71 -7.84
N SER A 143 -4.43 -13.47 -6.99
CA SER A 143 -3.89 -13.85 -5.67
C SER A 143 -2.59 -14.66 -5.69
N GLU A 144 -2.24 -15.33 -6.80
CA GLU A 144 -0.97 -16.04 -6.93
C GLU A 144 0.16 -15.06 -7.24
N ILE A 145 -0.04 -14.16 -8.20
CA ILE A 145 0.88 -13.08 -8.54
C ILE A 145 1.14 -12.19 -7.32
N LEU A 146 0.08 -11.84 -6.56
CA LEU A 146 0.20 -11.03 -5.36
C LEU A 146 1.09 -11.65 -4.28
N LYS A 147 1.17 -12.98 -4.18
CA LYS A 147 2.10 -13.65 -3.25
C LYS A 147 3.55 -13.36 -3.61
N ASN A 148 3.87 -13.26 -4.90
CA ASN A 148 5.22 -12.92 -5.38
C ASN A 148 5.59 -11.47 -5.00
N PHE A 149 4.61 -10.58 -4.87
CA PHE A 149 4.76 -9.23 -4.33
C PHE A 149 4.69 -9.16 -2.79
N GLY A 150 4.73 -10.30 -2.08
CA GLY A 150 4.70 -10.33 -0.62
C GLY A 150 3.31 -10.20 0.01
N ILE A 151 2.24 -10.23 -0.79
CA ILE A 151 0.86 -10.13 -0.31
C ILE A 151 0.22 -11.52 -0.20
N LYS A 152 0.20 -12.06 1.02
CA LYS A 152 -0.37 -13.40 1.28
C LYS A 152 -1.90 -13.39 1.40
N THR A 153 -2.47 -12.37 2.03
CA THR A 153 -3.92 -12.23 2.24
C THR A 153 -4.34 -10.76 2.23
N VAL A 154 -5.59 -10.51 1.84
CA VAL A 154 -6.21 -9.17 1.86
C VAL A 154 -7.51 -9.26 2.67
N ARG A 155 -7.41 -9.07 3.99
CA ARG A 155 -8.55 -9.17 4.92
C ARG A 155 -9.12 -7.82 5.36
N GLY A 156 -8.40 -6.74 5.09
CA GLY A 156 -8.78 -5.38 5.42
C GLY A 156 -7.85 -4.39 4.71
N PRO A 157 -8.10 -3.09 4.88
CA PRO A 157 -7.22 -2.05 4.34
C PRO A 157 -5.78 -2.25 4.79
N ARG A 158 -4.85 -2.20 3.85
CA ARG A 158 -3.41 -2.34 4.11
C ARG A 158 -2.61 -1.54 3.11
N HIS A 159 -1.35 -1.27 3.42
CA HIS A 159 -0.45 -0.68 2.44
C HIS A 159 -0.02 -1.72 1.39
N MET A 160 0.17 -1.26 0.16
CA MET A 160 0.90 -2.00 -0.86
C MET A 160 2.37 -2.16 -0.44
N THR A 161 3.01 -3.22 -0.93
CA THR A 161 4.47 -3.37 -0.85
C THR A 161 5.14 -2.53 -1.93
N ASP A 162 6.41 -2.19 -1.74
CA ASP A 162 7.16 -1.38 -2.71
C ASP A 162 7.22 -2.07 -4.07
N GLU A 163 7.35 -3.40 -4.10
CA GLU A 163 7.35 -4.19 -5.33
C GLU A 163 6.00 -4.09 -6.08
N LEU A 164 4.88 -4.10 -5.34
CA LEU A 164 3.56 -3.93 -5.94
C LEU A 164 3.35 -2.51 -6.48
N VAL A 165 3.80 -1.50 -5.73
CA VAL A 165 3.75 -0.09 -6.17
C VAL A 165 4.57 0.09 -7.44
N GLN A 166 5.78 -0.48 -7.51
CA GLN A 166 6.64 -0.42 -8.69
C GLN A 166 5.95 -1.07 -9.91
N ALA A 167 5.36 -2.25 -9.73
CA ALA A 167 4.61 -2.96 -10.78
C ALA A 167 3.39 -2.16 -11.27
N MET A 168 2.78 -1.34 -10.39
CA MET A 168 1.63 -0.50 -10.72
C MET A 168 1.99 0.90 -11.24
N SER A 169 3.27 1.30 -11.16
CA SER A 169 3.73 2.64 -11.58
C SER A 169 3.29 3.09 -12.98
N PRO A 170 3.19 2.21 -14.01
CA PRO A 170 2.72 2.64 -15.34
C PRO A 170 1.24 3.06 -15.36
N TYR A 171 0.44 2.64 -14.38
CA TYR A 171 -1.00 2.90 -14.30
C TYR A 171 -1.37 4.02 -13.33
N LEU A 172 -0.40 4.49 -12.52
CA LEU A 172 -0.61 5.53 -11.50
C LEU A 172 -0.57 6.95 -12.08
N LYS A 173 0.09 7.15 -13.22
CA LYS A 173 0.05 8.40 -13.97
C LYS A 173 -1.13 8.30 -14.94
N GLY A 174 -2.20 9.04 -14.68
CA GLY A 174 -3.32 9.13 -15.63
C GLY A 174 -2.75 9.51 -17.00
N LYS A 175 -3.12 8.75 -18.03
CA LYS A 175 -2.90 9.16 -19.43
C LYS A 175 -3.65 10.45 -19.72
#